data_AF-A0A6V7Q3T8-F1
#
_entry.id   AF-A0A6V7Q3T8-F1
#
_cell.length_a   1.000
_cell.length_b   1.000
_cell.length_c   1.000
_cell.angle_alpha   90.00
_cell.angle_beta   90.00
_cell.angle_gamma   90.00
#
_symmetry.space_group_name_H-M   'P 1'
#
loop_
_entity.id
_entity.type
_entity.pdbx_description
1 polymer ?
#
loop_
_entity_poly.entity_id
_entity_poly.type
_entity_poly.pdbx_seq_one_letter_code
_entity_poly.pdbx_strand_id
1 'polypeptide(L)'
;MESYLNENFGGVKSKHSSDEVLQRWRKLCGVVKNPKRRFRFTANLSKRSEARAMKRSNQEKLRVAVLVSKAALQFIHGITLHSEYTVPAEVKAAGFEICAEELSSIVEGHDLKKLKAHGGVAGVADKLSTSTNDGLITQEDRITVRQQIYGINKFAESQVRSFWVFVWEALQDMTLIILAVCALVSLIVGIATKDGQKFKDLDKEKRKYLYKLLEMDFDRRYQYMIFFLVM
;
A
#
# COMPACT_ATOMS: atom_id res chain seq x y z
N MET A 1 -34.35 -55.89 3.18
CA MET A 1 -33.03 -55.25 3.44
C MET A 1 -32.88 -53.96 2.63
N GLU A 2 -33.32 -53.93 1.37
CA GLU A 2 -33.21 -52.75 0.50
C GLU A 2 -34.06 -51.56 0.94
N SER A 3 -35.27 -51.78 1.48
CA SER A 3 -36.12 -50.72 2.04
C SER A 3 -35.42 -49.96 3.16
N TYR A 4 -34.80 -50.69 4.10
CA TYR A 4 -34.02 -50.12 5.19
C TYR A 4 -32.81 -49.32 4.70
N LEU A 5 -32.11 -49.79 3.67
CA LEU A 5 -30.97 -49.07 3.10
C LEU A 5 -31.42 -47.79 2.40
N ASN A 6 -32.53 -47.84 1.66
CA ASN A 6 -33.06 -46.68 0.95
C ASN A 6 -33.63 -45.62 1.91
N GLU A 7 -34.25 -46.04 3.01
CA GLU A 7 -34.80 -45.11 4.01
C GLU A 7 -33.70 -44.40 4.85
N ASN A 8 -32.63 -45.13 5.16
CA ASN A 8 -31.57 -44.66 6.05
C ASN A 8 -30.36 -44.04 5.34
N PHE A 9 -30.00 -44.57 4.17
CA PHE A 9 -28.85 -44.12 3.36
C PHE A 9 -29.26 -43.54 2.01
N GLY A 10 -30.54 -43.58 1.65
CA GLY A 10 -31.05 -42.96 0.43
C GLY A 10 -30.86 -41.45 0.44
N GLY A 11 -30.57 -40.91 -0.75
CA GLY A 11 -30.35 -39.47 -0.94
C GLY A 11 -28.95 -38.97 -0.60
N VAL A 12 -28.06 -39.80 -0.03
CA VAL A 12 -26.64 -39.45 0.16
C VAL A 12 -25.94 -39.47 -1.21
N LYS A 13 -25.77 -38.29 -1.81
CA LYS A 13 -25.02 -38.12 -3.05
C LYS A 13 -23.51 -38.17 -2.79
N SER A 14 -22.75 -38.55 -3.83
CA SER A 14 -21.28 -38.55 -3.78
C SER A 14 -20.67 -37.17 -3.55
N LYS A 15 -21.37 -36.09 -3.96
CA LYS A 15 -21.00 -34.68 -3.71
C LYS A 15 -22.24 -33.83 -3.44
N HIS A 16 -22.09 -32.75 -2.67
CA HIS A 16 -23.12 -31.73 -2.40
C HIS A 16 -24.45 -32.23 -1.78
N SER A 17 -24.41 -33.29 -0.98
CA SER A 17 -25.57 -33.71 -0.17
C SER A 17 -26.00 -32.61 0.81
N SER A 18 -27.31 -32.53 1.09
CA SER A 18 -27.85 -31.56 2.05
C SER A 18 -27.32 -31.84 3.46
N ASP A 19 -27.23 -30.78 4.27
CA ASP A 19 -26.67 -30.90 5.63
C ASP A 19 -27.50 -31.87 6.50
N GLU A 20 -28.83 -31.96 6.28
CA GLU A 20 -29.74 -32.89 6.96
C GLU A 20 -29.47 -34.36 6.62
N VAL A 21 -29.24 -34.65 5.33
CA VAL A 21 -28.91 -36.01 4.85
C VAL A 21 -27.56 -36.44 5.41
N LEU A 22 -26.59 -35.53 5.48
CA LEU A 22 -25.27 -35.79 6.07
C LEU A 22 -25.34 -36.00 7.59
N GLN A 23 -26.22 -35.29 8.30
CA GLN A 23 -26.47 -35.51 9.74
C GLN A 23 -27.11 -36.87 10.01
N ARG A 24 -28.11 -37.27 9.22
CA ARG A 24 -28.77 -38.58 9.31
C ARG A 24 -27.76 -39.71 9.12
N TRP A 25 -26.96 -39.63 8.06
CA TRP A 25 -25.88 -40.58 7.78
C TRP A 25 -24.87 -40.68 8.94
N ARG A 26 -24.44 -39.54 9.49
CA ARG A 26 -23.48 -39.51 10.61
C ARG A 26 -24.04 -40.16 11.88
N LYS A 27 -25.31 -39.94 12.20
CA LYS A 27 -25.98 -40.55 13.36
C LYS A 27 -25.98 -42.08 13.28
N LEU A 28 -26.21 -42.61 12.08
CA LEU A 28 -26.23 -44.05 11.81
C LEU A 28 -24.82 -44.67 11.78
N CYS A 29 -23.84 -43.96 11.22
CA CYS A 29 -22.44 -44.40 11.22
C CYS A 29 -21.77 -44.40 12.61
N GLY A 30 -22.40 -43.81 13.63
CA GLY A 30 -21.94 -43.88 15.02
C GLY A 30 -21.98 -45.29 15.62
N VAL A 31 -22.81 -46.18 15.07
CA VAL A 31 -22.94 -47.59 15.48
C VAL A 31 -21.76 -48.44 14.96
N VAL A 32 -20.97 -47.93 14.03
CA VAL A 32 -19.82 -48.64 13.45
C VAL A 32 -18.66 -48.69 14.44
N LYS A 33 -18.01 -49.86 14.57
CA LYS A 33 -16.81 -50.04 15.41
C LYS A 33 -15.73 -49.01 15.05
N ASN A 34 -15.23 -48.29 16.05
CA ASN A 34 -14.16 -47.29 15.93
C ASN A 34 -14.47 -46.10 14.97
N PRO A 35 -15.57 -45.36 15.18
CA PRO A 35 -16.05 -44.32 14.26
C PRO A 35 -15.13 -43.09 14.22
N LYS A 36 -14.47 -42.78 15.34
CA LYS A 36 -13.50 -41.66 15.44
C LYS A 36 -12.33 -41.81 14.47
N ARG A 37 -11.86 -43.04 14.21
CA ARG A 37 -10.79 -43.27 13.23
C ARG A 37 -11.29 -43.15 11.78
N ARG A 38 -12.43 -43.75 11.46
CA ARG A 38 -12.99 -43.74 10.09
C ARG A 38 -13.38 -42.34 9.61
N PHE A 39 -13.84 -41.46 10.50
CA PHE A 39 -14.38 -40.15 10.12
C PHE A 39 -13.53 -38.96 10.57
N ARG A 40 -12.24 -39.19 10.86
CA ARG A 40 -11.27 -38.18 11.33
C ARG A 40 -11.18 -36.95 10.41
N PHE A 41 -11.33 -37.14 9.10
CA PHE A 41 -11.24 -36.07 8.09
C PHE A 41 -12.60 -35.58 7.57
N THR A 42 -13.70 -35.90 8.26
CA THR A 42 -15.02 -35.39 7.86
C THR A 42 -15.22 -33.98 8.40
N ALA A 43 -15.60 -33.05 7.52
CA ALA A 43 -15.89 -31.67 7.94
C ALA A 43 -17.05 -31.62 8.95
N ASN A 44 -16.93 -30.74 9.95
CA ASN A 44 -17.99 -30.48 10.92
C ASN A 44 -19.15 -29.72 10.26
N LEU A 45 -20.37 -30.28 10.32
CA LEU A 45 -21.54 -29.73 9.62
C LEU A 45 -22.01 -28.42 10.26
N SER A 46 -22.04 -28.36 11.61
CA SER A 46 -22.39 -27.15 12.37
C SER A 46 -21.45 -25.99 12.02
N LYS A 47 -20.14 -26.20 12.15
CA LYS A 47 -19.11 -25.21 11.78
C LYS A 47 -19.24 -24.71 10.34
N ARG A 48 -19.65 -25.59 9.40
CA ARG A 48 -19.89 -25.20 8.01
C ARG A 48 -21.13 -24.34 7.86
N SER A 49 -22.21 -24.68 8.56
CA SER A 49 -23.45 -23.88 8.57
C SER A 49 -23.22 -22.50 9.20
N GLU A 50 -22.46 -22.42 10.29
CA GLU A 50 -22.03 -21.19 10.95
C GLU A 50 -21.16 -20.34 10.03
N ALA A 51 -20.16 -20.93 9.38
CA ALA A 51 -19.32 -20.22 8.41
C ALA A 51 -20.12 -19.70 7.20
N ARG A 52 -21.14 -20.44 6.74
CA ARG A 52 -22.05 -19.98 5.68
C ARG A 52 -22.96 -18.83 6.16
N ALA A 53 -23.43 -18.88 7.41
CA ALA A 53 -24.23 -17.81 8.00
C ALA A 53 -23.41 -16.52 8.16
N MET A 54 -22.17 -16.64 8.67
CA MET A 54 -21.24 -15.52 8.81
C MET A 54 -20.85 -14.92 7.45
N LYS A 55 -20.69 -15.74 6.40
CA LYS A 55 -20.45 -15.23 5.05
C LYS A 55 -21.62 -14.41 4.50
N ARG A 56 -22.87 -14.83 4.78
CA ARG A 56 -24.07 -14.09 4.33
C ARG A 56 -24.19 -12.74 5.03
N SER A 57 -24.04 -12.69 6.35
CA SER A 57 -24.07 -11.42 7.09
C SER A 57 -22.92 -10.48 6.69
N ASN A 58 -21.73 -11.01 6.42
CA ASN A 58 -20.62 -10.21 5.92
C ASN A 58 -20.89 -9.67 4.50
N GLN A 59 -21.54 -10.45 3.62
CA GLN A 59 -21.96 -9.99 2.30
C GLN A 59 -22.98 -8.85 2.38
N GLU A 60 -23.95 -8.92 3.29
CA GLU A 60 -24.93 -7.86 3.51
C GLU A 60 -24.27 -6.59 4.03
N LYS A 61 -23.39 -6.69 5.02
CA LYS A 61 -22.60 -5.55 5.53
C LYS A 61 -21.77 -4.90 4.43
N LEU A 62 -21.13 -5.71 3.57
CA LEU A 62 -20.34 -5.19 2.47
C LEU A 62 -21.21 -4.50 1.42
N ARG A 63 -22.40 -5.04 1.10
CA ARG A 63 -23.36 -4.37 0.20
C ARG A 63 -23.81 -3.03 0.76
N VAL A 64 -24.16 -2.98 2.03
CA VAL A 64 -24.56 -1.73 2.71
C VAL A 64 -23.41 -0.72 2.70
N ALA A 65 -22.20 -1.16 3.06
CA ALA A 65 -21.01 -0.29 3.03
C ALA A 65 -20.76 0.29 1.63
N VAL A 66 -20.81 -0.54 0.59
CA VAL A 66 -20.65 -0.09 -0.80
C VAL A 66 -21.74 0.90 -1.21
N LEU A 67 -22.99 0.66 -0.82
CA LEU A 67 -24.10 1.54 -1.16
C LEU A 67 -23.99 2.89 -0.44
N VAL A 68 -23.61 2.89 0.83
CA VAL A 68 -23.35 4.10 1.62
C VAL A 68 -22.16 4.87 1.05
N SER A 69 -21.05 4.20 0.74
CA SER A 69 -19.89 4.84 0.11
C SER A 69 -20.25 5.45 -1.25
N LYS A 70 -21.07 4.76 -2.05
CA LYS A 70 -21.55 5.29 -3.34
C LYS A 70 -22.40 6.55 -3.15
N ALA A 71 -23.33 6.54 -2.19
CA ALA A 71 -24.16 7.70 -1.88
C ALA A 71 -23.32 8.88 -1.35
N ALA A 72 -22.34 8.60 -0.46
CA ALA A 72 -21.43 9.61 0.07
C ALA A 72 -20.57 10.24 -1.03
N LEU A 73 -20.03 9.43 -1.96
CA LEU A 73 -19.28 9.94 -3.10
C LEU A 73 -20.16 10.77 -4.03
N GLN A 74 -21.39 10.34 -4.30
CA GLN A 74 -22.34 11.12 -5.11
C GLN A 74 -22.70 12.45 -4.43
N PHE A 75 -22.81 12.48 -3.10
CA PHE A 75 -23.05 13.70 -2.34
C PHE A 75 -21.86 14.66 -2.40
N ILE A 76 -20.63 14.15 -2.21
CA ILE A 76 -19.40 14.95 -2.36
C ILE A 76 -19.30 15.51 -3.78
N HIS A 77 -19.53 14.67 -4.81
CA HIS A 77 -19.53 15.14 -6.21
C HIS A 77 -20.66 16.12 -6.50
N GLY A 78 -21.83 15.96 -5.88
CA GLY A 78 -22.94 16.92 -5.98
C GLY A 78 -22.56 18.26 -5.36
N ILE A 79 -21.90 18.26 -4.21
CA ILE A 79 -21.37 19.48 -3.57
C ILE A 79 -20.29 20.13 -4.44
N THR A 80 -19.35 19.38 -5.00
CA THR A 80 -18.32 19.97 -5.88
C THR A 80 -18.89 20.56 -7.15
N LEU A 81 -20.05 20.05 -7.64
CA LEU A 81 -20.75 20.61 -8.78
C LEU A 81 -21.54 21.88 -8.42
N HIS A 82 -22.03 21.98 -7.19
CA HIS A 82 -22.72 23.16 -6.65
C HIS A 82 -21.80 24.19 -5.97
N SER A 83 -20.54 23.85 -5.76
CA SER A 83 -19.51 24.82 -5.35
C SER A 83 -19.34 25.80 -6.50
N GLU A 84 -20.01 26.93 -6.36
CA GLU A 84 -19.95 28.08 -7.25
C GLU A 84 -18.48 28.46 -7.43
N TYR A 85 -17.91 28.12 -8.60
CA TYR A 85 -16.52 28.39 -8.92
C TYR A 85 -16.31 29.91 -8.91
N THR A 86 -15.63 30.41 -7.87
CA THR A 86 -15.25 31.81 -7.77
C THR A 86 -13.94 32.03 -8.51
N VAL A 87 -14.00 32.76 -9.63
CA VAL A 87 -12.81 33.16 -10.38
C VAL A 87 -11.90 34.01 -9.47
N PRO A 88 -10.64 33.63 -9.25
CA PRO A 88 -9.63 34.44 -8.58
C PRO A 88 -9.53 35.83 -9.21
N ALA A 89 -9.35 36.85 -8.36
CA ALA A 89 -9.35 38.24 -8.79
C ALA A 89 -8.30 38.54 -9.87
N GLU A 90 -7.15 37.85 -9.84
CA GLU A 90 -6.05 37.99 -10.80
C GLU A 90 -6.45 37.53 -12.21
N VAL A 91 -7.18 36.42 -12.30
CA VAL A 91 -7.64 35.83 -13.57
C VAL A 91 -8.71 36.71 -14.20
N LYS A 92 -9.62 37.22 -13.37
CA LYS A 92 -10.65 38.17 -13.81
C LYS A 92 -10.05 39.51 -14.25
N ALA A 93 -9.02 40.01 -13.55
CA ALA A 93 -8.30 41.23 -13.94
C ALA A 93 -7.57 41.09 -15.28
N ALA A 94 -7.06 39.89 -15.59
CA ALA A 94 -6.44 39.57 -16.87
C ALA A 94 -7.44 39.33 -18.02
N GLY A 95 -8.75 39.41 -17.76
CA GLY A 95 -9.80 39.20 -18.76
C GLY A 95 -10.10 37.73 -19.06
N PHE A 96 -9.73 36.82 -18.16
CA PHE A 96 -10.08 35.40 -18.25
C PHE A 96 -11.19 35.06 -17.26
N GLU A 97 -12.01 34.07 -17.61
CA GLU A 97 -13.15 33.63 -16.79
C GLU A 97 -12.98 32.22 -16.21
N ILE A 98 -11.82 31.60 -16.44
CA ILE A 98 -11.51 30.26 -15.96
C ILE A 98 -10.02 30.15 -15.57
N CYS A 99 -9.72 29.37 -14.54
CA CYS A 99 -8.36 29.17 -14.04
C CYS A 99 -7.75 27.85 -14.50
N ALA A 100 -6.43 27.78 -14.38
CA ALA A 100 -5.66 26.55 -14.54
C ALA A 100 -6.19 25.41 -13.63
N GLU A 101 -6.47 25.70 -12.36
CA GLU A 101 -6.95 24.69 -11.40
C GLU A 101 -8.31 24.10 -11.78
N GLU A 102 -9.27 24.93 -12.18
CA GLU A 102 -10.60 24.45 -12.59
C GLU A 102 -10.50 23.63 -13.88
N LEU A 103 -9.71 24.09 -14.86
CA LEU A 103 -9.42 23.32 -16.09
C LEU A 103 -8.77 21.97 -15.78
N SER A 104 -7.79 21.95 -14.87
CA SER A 104 -7.15 20.72 -14.41
C SER A 104 -8.16 19.77 -13.78
N SER A 105 -9.06 20.28 -12.94
CA SER A 105 -10.10 19.47 -12.30
C SER A 105 -11.05 18.81 -13.31
N ILE A 106 -11.39 19.52 -14.40
CA ILE A 106 -12.25 18.99 -15.47
C ILE A 106 -11.52 17.85 -16.21
N VAL A 107 -10.22 18.00 -16.47
CA VAL A 107 -9.41 17.03 -17.20
C VAL A 107 -9.09 15.80 -16.34
N GLU A 108 -8.62 15.99 -15.10
CA GLU A 108 -8.33 14.90 -14.16
C GLU A 108 -9.58 14.09 -13.78
N GLY A 109 -10.71 14.78 -13.57
CA GLY A 109 -11.97 14.15 -13.22
C GLY A 109 -12.73 13.54 -14.41
N HIS A 110 -12.31 13.80 -15.65
CA HIS A 110 -13.09 13.51 -16.86
C HIS A 110 -14.56 13.97 -16.75
N ASP A 111 -14.79 15.11 -16.09
CA ASP A 111 -16.11 15.57 -15.67
C ASP A 111 -16.86 16.27 -16.81
N LEU A 112 -17.51 15.47 -17.67
CA LEU A 112 -18.33 15.97 -18.78
C LEU A 112 -19.46 16.91 -18.33
N LYS A 113 -19.95 16.76 -17.10
CA LYS A 113 -20.98 17.63 -16.53
C LYS A 113 -20.45 19.03 -16.27
N LYS A 114 -19.26 19.15 -15.68
CA LYS A 114 -18.58 20.44 -15.48
C LYS A 114 -18.26 21.10 -16.82
N LEU A 115 -17.73 20.34 -17.78
CA LEU A 115 -17.47 20.86 -19.12
C LEU A 115 -18.72 21.46 -19.77
N LYS A 116 -19.88 20.77 -19.66
CA LYS A 116 -21.16 21.30 -20.14
C LYS A 116 -21.62 22.54 -19.36
N ALA A 117 -21.41 22.59 -18.05
CA ALA A 117 -21.71 23.78 -17.25
C ALA A 117 -20.90 25.01 -17.68
N HIS A 118 -19.68 24.81 -18.21
CA HIS A 118 -18.85 25.87 -18.78
C HIS A 118 -19.20 26.25 -20.24
N GLY A 119 -20.28 25.72 -20.81
CA GLY A 119 -20.68 25.98 -22.20
C GLY A 119 -20.01 25.06 -23.23
N GLY A 120 -19.45 23.93 -22.78
CA GLY A 120 -18.77 22.98 -23.64
C GLY A 120 -17.43 23.52 -24.17
N VAL A 121 -16.97 22.97 -25.29
CA VAL A 121 -15.67 23.34 -25.88
C VAL A 121 -15.65 24.80 -26.33
N ALA A 122 -16.73 25.28 -26.94
CA ALA A 122 -16.85 26.67 -27.39
C ALA A 122 -16.83 27.65 -26.20
N GLY A 123 -17.62 27.38 -25.15
CA GLY A 123 -17.64 28.22 -23.95
C GLY A 123 -16.29 28.26 -23.24
N VAL A 124 -15.54 27.15 -23.21
CA VAL A 124 -14.17 27.15 -22.66
C VAL A 124 -13.22 27.99 -23.52
N ALA A 125 -13.32 27.92 -24.85
CA ALA A 125 -12.51 28.73 -25.75
C ALA A 125 -12.77 30.23 -25.56
N ASP A 126 -14.03 30.63 -25.40
CA ASP A 126 -14.41 32.02 -25.13
C ASP A 126 -13.87 32.50 -23.77
N LYS A 127 -13.99 31.69 -22.72
CA LYS A 127 -13.47 31.99 -21.37
C LYS A 127 -11.94 32.10 -21.32
N LEU A 128 -11.25 31.38 -22.20
CA LEU A 128 -9.80 31.47 -22.41
C LEU A 128 -9.40 32.59 -23.38
N SER A 129 -10.36 33.39 -23.87
CA SER A 129 -10.16 34.44 -24.87
C SER A 129 -9.42 33.92 -26.12
N THR A 130 -9.80 32.74 -26.62
CA THR A 130 -9.20 32.08 -27.79
C THR A 130 -10.25 31.79 -28.85
N SER A 131 -9.92 31.95 -30.14
CA SER A 131 -10.77 31.50 -31.25
C SER A 131 -10.53 30.02 -31.52
N THR A 132 -11.58 29.24 -31.78
CA THR A 132 -11.44 27.83 -32.20
C THR A 132 -10.90 27.69 -33.62
N ASN A 133 -11.06 28.72 -34.45
CA ASN A 133 -10.67 28.70 -35.87
C ASN A 133 -9.30 29.33 -36.09
N ASP A 134 -9.06 30.48 -35.46
CA ASP A 134 -7.84 31.28 -35.66
C ASP A 134 -6.83 31.16 -34.51
N GLY A 135 -7.22 30.50 -33.41
CA GLY A 135 -6.36 30.25 -32.27
C GLY A 135 -6.05 31.50 -31.44
N LEU A 136 -4.76 31.66 -31.09
CA LEU A 136 -4.24 32.74 -30.26
C LEU A 136 -3.69 33.87 -31.11
N ILE A 137 -3.99 35.10 -30.71
CA ILE A 137 -3.36 36.29 -31.29
C ILE A 137 -1.89 36.34 -30.83
N THR A 138 -0.95 36.42 -31.78
CA THR A 138 0.51 36.43 -31.55
C THR A 138 1.03 37.78 -31.02
N GLN A 139 0.33 38.36 -30.05
CA GLN A 139 0.81 39.54 -29.32
C GLN A 139 1.62 39.08 -28.11
N GLU A 140 2.87 39.53 -28.02
CA GLU A 140 3.79 39.16 -26.93
C GLU A 140 3.18 39.48 -25.56
N ASP A 141 2.55 40.65 -25.40
CA ASP A 141 1.90 41.08 -24.16
C ASP A 141 0.78 40.13 -23.71
N ARG A 142 0.02 39.56 -24.66
CA ARG A 142 -1.05 38.60 -24.32
C ARG A 142 -0.48 37.24 -23.95
N ILE A 143 0.67 36.87 -24.51
CA ILE A 143 1.35 35.61 -24.20
C ILE A 143 1.99 35.68 -22.81
N THR A 144 2.63 36.80 -22.45
CA THR A 144 3.23 36.97 -21.12
C THR A 144 2.18 36.97 -20.02
N VAL A 145 1.04 37.65 -20.21
CA VAL A 145 -0.08 37.61 -19.25
C VAL A 145 -0.62 36.18 -19.09
N ARG A 146 -0.76 35.42 -20.18
CA ARG A 146 -1.17 34.00 -20.09
C ARG A 146 -0.17 33.15 -19.33
N GLN A 147 1.13 33.35 -19.53
CA GLN A 147 2.17 32.63 -18.80
C GLN A 147 2.17 32.98 -17.31
N GLN A 148 1.84 34.22 -16.94
CA GLN A 148 1.70 34.62 -15.55
C GLN A 148 0.49 33.96 -14.88
N ILE A 149 -0.65 33.85 -15.57
CA ILE A 149 -1.90 33.30 -15.01
C ILE A 149 -1.94 31.77 -15.02
N TYR A 150 -1.52 31.12 -16.11
CA TYR A 150 -1.63 29.66 -16.29
C TYR A 150 -0.31 28.92 -16.07
N GLY A 151 0.78 29.66 -15.87
CA GLY A 151 2.11 29.08 -15.79
C GLY A 151 2.74 28.81 -17.16
N ILE A 152 4.02 28.46 -17.12
CA ILE A 152 4.80 28.10 -18.30
C ILE A 152 4.52 26.62 -18.62
N ASN A 153 4.30 26.30 -19.91
CA ASN A 153 4.16 24.92 -20.38
C ASN A 153 5.52 24.21 -20.41
N LYS A 154 6.11 24.02 -19.25
CA LYS A 154 7.32 23.24 -19.03
C LYS A 154 6.97 22.20 -17.98
N PHE A 155 7.18 20.92 -18.32
CA PHE A 155 7.08 19.87 -17.31
C PHE A 155 8.00 20.20 -16.15
N ALA A 156 7.48 20.06 -14.92
CA ALA A 156 8.32 20.13 -13.74
C ALA A 156 9.37 19.03 -13.87
N GLU A 157 10.60 19.41 -14.22
CA GLU A 157 11.71 18.48 -14.19
C GLU A 157 11.82 17.98 -12.75
N SER A 158 11.74 16.66 -12.56
CA SER A 158 11.99 16.07 -11.26
C SER A 158 13.34 16.59 -10.79
N GLN A 159 13.38 17.25 -9.64
CA GLN A 159 14.65 17.73 -9.08
C GLN A 159 15.59 16.53 -9.01
N VAL A 160 16.66 16.55 -9.81
CA VAL A 160 17.66 15.50 -9.79
C VAL A 160 18.25 15.50 -8.38
N ARG A 161 18.03 14.41 -7.65
CA ARG A 161 18.65 14.28 -6.32
C ARG A 161 20.16 14.34 -6.54
N SER A 162 20.83 15.16 -5.72
CA SER A 162 22.28 15.28 -5.79
C SER A 162 22.93 13.92 -5.54
N PHE A 163 24.03 13.62 -6.21
CA PHE A 163 24.82 12.40 -6.00
C PHE A 163 25.13 12.18 -4.51
N TRP A 164 25.43 13.24 -3.77
CA TRP A 164 25.70 13.19 -2.33
C TRP A 164 24.52 12.72 -1.48
N VAL A 165 23.28 13.01 -1.90
CA VAL A 165 22.08 12.51 -1.21
C VAL A 165 21.99 11.00 -1.36
N PHE A 166 22.28 10.47 -2.55
CA PHE A 166 22.32 9.02 -2.77
C PHE A 166 23.45 8.34 -1.98
N VAL A 167 24.64 8.94 -1.92
CA VAL A 167 25.74 8.41 -1.09
C VAL A 167 25.36 8.43 0.40
N TRP A 168 24.72 9.49 0.87
CA TRP A 168 24.24 9.60 2.25
C TRP A 168 23.15 8.57 2.56
N GLU A 169 22.17 8.39 1.66
CA GLU A 169 21.14 7.36 1.77
C GLU A 169 21.77 5.95 1.79
N ALA A 170 22.76 5.69 0.94
CA ALA A 170 23.46 4.40 0.88
C ALA A 170 24.29 4.12 2.14
N LEU A 171 24.93 5.14 2.72
CA LEU A 171 25.76 5.00 3.93
C LEU A 171 24.92 4.70 5.18
N GLN A 172 23.62 4.98 5.16
CA GLN A 172 22.70 4.75 6.28
C GLN A 172 22.19 3.29 6.36
N ASP A 173 22.72 2.40 5.52
CA ASP A 173 22.49 0.96 5.65
C ASP A 173 23.02 0.45 6.99
N MET A 174 22.19 -0.30 7.71
CA MET A 174 22.51 -0.90 9.02
C MET A 174 23.79 -1.73 8.97
N THR A 175 24.05 -2.40 7.84
CA THR A 175 25.26 -3.21 7.65
C THR A 175 26.53 -2.35 7.63
N LEU A 176 26.52 -1.23 6.90
CA LEU A 176 27.65 -0.29 6.82
C LEU A 176 27.89 0.43 8.14
N ILE A 177 26.81 0.79 8.86
CA ILE A 177 26.92 1.39 10.19
C ILE A 177 27.62 0.45 11.17
N ILE A 178 27.23 -0.84 11.19
CA ILE A 178 27.88 -1.84 12.05
C ILE A 178 29.36 -1.98 11.70
N LEU A 179 29.70 -2.06 10.41
CA LEU A 179 31.10 -2.14 9.96
C LEU A 179 31.91 -0.91 10.33
N ALA A 180 31.35 0.30 10.23
CA ALA A 180 32.00 1.54 10.61
C ALA A 180 32.30 1.59 12.12
N VAL A 181 31.35 1.16 12.96
CA VAL A 181 31.55 1.06 14.41
C VAL A 181 32.63 0.02 14.74
N CYS A 182 32.60 -1.16 14.11
CA CYS A 182 33.63 -2.17 14.27
C CYS A 182 35.02 -1.63 13.88
N ALA A 183 35.14 -0.95 12.74
CA ALA A 183 36.38 -0.35 12.29
C ALA A 183 36.91 0.71 13.25
N LEU A 184 36.02 1.56 13.81
CA LEU A 184 36.39 2.56 14.81
C LEU A 184 36.94 1.91 16.08
N VAL A 185 36.26 0.88 16.59
CA VAL A 185 36.71 0.12 17.77
C VAL A 185 38.05 -0.55 17.49
N SER A 186 38.22 -1.18 16.33
CA SER A 186 39.48 -1.78 15.89
C SER A 186 40.61 -0.75 15.79
N LEU A 187 40.32 0.45 15.31
CA LEU A 187 41.31 1.53 15.22
C LEU A 187 41.73 2.03 16.61
N ILE A 188 40.78 2.25 17.53
CA ILE A 188 41.06 2.68 18.90
C ILE A 188 41.94 1.64 19.63
N VAL A 189 41.59 0.35 19.52
CA VAL A 189 42.41 -0.73 20.09
C VAL A 189 43.77 -0.82 19.40
N GLY A 190 43.82 -0.63 18.07
CA GLY A 190 45.05 -0.64 17.29
C GLY A 190 46.01 0.49 17.63
N ILE A 191 45.50 1.69 17.94
CA ILE A 191 46.32 2.83 18.38
C ILE A 191 46.74 2.65 19.83
N ALA A 192 45.82 2.25 20.73
CA ALA A 192 46.13 1.99 22.14
C ALA A 192 47.16 0.86 22.36
N THR A 193 47.31 -0.05 21.39
CA THR A 193 48.33 -1.10 21.39
C THR A 193 49.66 -0.65 20.78
N LYS A 194 49.65 0.34 19.87
CA LYS A 194 50.86 0.94 19.26
C LYS A 194 51.52 1.96 20.17
N ASP A 195 50.75 2.73 20.93
CA ASP A 195 51.25 3.62 22.00
C ASP A 195 51.57 2.78 23.24
N GLY A 196 52.58 1.94 23.09
CA GLY A 196 52.97 0.92 24.05
C GLY A 196 53.53 1.52 25.33
N GLN A 197 52.67 1.83 26.31
CA GLN A 197 53.13 1.99 27.69
C GLN A 197 52.15 1.52 28.79
N LYS A 198 50.95 1.02 28.47
CA LYS A 198 50.04 0.42 29.49
C LYS A 198 49.54 -1.00 29.23
N PHE A 199 49.76 -1.57 28.04
CA PHE A 199 49.38 -2.96 27.72
C PHE A 199 50.51 -3.99 27.93
N LYS A 200 51.73 -3.53 28.23
CA LYS A 200 52.83 -4.41 28.64
C LYS A 200 52.72 -4.87 30.10
N ASP A 201 52.04 -4.09 30.95
CA ASP A 201 51.82 -4.41 32.36
C ASP A 201 50.56 -5.25 32.61
N LEU A 202 49.76 -5.52 31.56
CA LEU A 202 48.72 -6.53 31.65
C LEU A 202 49.37 -7.90 31.52
N ASP A 203 49.30 -8.66 32.61
CA ASP A 203 49.75 -10.04 32.71
C ASP A 203 49.39 -10.84 31.45
N LYS A 204 50.30 -11.71 30.99
CA LYS A 204 50.11 -12.56 29.78
C LYS A 204 48.76 -13.27 29.80
N GLU A 205 48.25 -13.59 30.98
CA GLU A 205 46.94 -14.19 31.21
C GLU A 205 45.77 -13.26 30.86
N LYS A 206 45.79 -12.00 31.31
CA LYS A 206 44.73 -11.02 31.00
C LYS A 206 44.67 -10.68 29.52
N ARG A 207 45.83 -10.66 28.83
CA ARG A 207 45.87 -10.55 27.37
C ARG A 207 45.22 -11.75 26.69
N LYS A 208 45.49 -12.97 27.18
CA LYS A 208 44.87 -14.20 26.68
C LYS A 208 43.34 -14.18 26.86
N TYR A 209 42.85 -13.66 27.98
CA TYR A 209 41.41 -13.48 28.17
C TYR A 209 40.83 -12.37 27.30
N LEU A 210 41.51 -11.25 27.07
CA LEU A 210 41.05 -10.17 26.18
C LEU A 210 40.98 -10.62 24.71
N TYR A 211 42.01 -11.33 24.22
CA TYR A 211 41.95 -11.94 22.90
C TYR A 211 40.87 -13.01 22.83
N LYS A 212 40.75 -13.88 23.85
CA LYS A 212 39.67 -14.87 23.92
C LYS A 212 38.28 -14.25 24.07
N LEU A 213 38.15 -13.07 24.65
CA LEU A 213 36.89 -12.32 24.78
C LEU A 213 36.53 -11.64 23.46
N LEU A 214 37.51 -11.02 22.77
CA LEU A 214 37.35 -10.48 21.42
C LEU A 214 37.05 -11.59 20.40
N GLU A 215 37.71 -12.74 20.52
CA GLU A 215 37.56 -13.92 19.66
C GLU A 215 36.26 -14.68 19.98
N MET A 216 35.83 -14.76 21.26
CA MET A 216 34.49 -15.26 21.63
C MET A 216 33.36 -14.30 21.22
N ASP A 217 33.57 -12.98 21.25
CA ASP A 217 32.57 -12.02 20.75
C ASP A 217 32.50 -12.02 19.22
N PHE A 218 33.61 -12.25 18.53
CA PHE A 218 33.66 -12.36 17.07
C PHE A 218 33.01 -13.68 16.62
N ASP A 219 33.37 -14.83 17.20
CA ASP A 219 32.81 -16.11 16.78
C ASP A 219 31.31 -16.22 17.13
N ARG A 220 30.90 -15.75 18.32
CA ARG A 220 29.50 -15.81 18.74
C ARG A 220 28.62 -14.78 18.01
N ARG A 221 29.12 -13.57 17.67
CA ARG A 221 28.32 -12.59 16.90
C ARG A 221 28.32 -12.84 15.39
N TYR A 222 29.35 -13.44 14.80
CA TYR A 222 29.28 -13.82 13.38
C TYR A 222 28.34 -15.00 13.15
N GLN A 223 28.17 -15.90 14.12
CA GLN A 223 27.15 -16.94 14.02
C GLN A 223 25.73 -16.36 14.05
N TYR A 224 25.44 -15.38 14.91
CA TYR A 224 24.14 -14.67 14.90
C TYR A 224 23.97 -13.71 13.72
N MET A 225 25.05 -13.08 13.23
CA MET A 225 25.01 -12.16 12.09
C MET A 225 24.86 -12.90 10.76
N ILE A 226 25.48 -14.07 10.57
CA ILE A 226 25.23 -14.97 9.43
C ILE A 226 23.80 -15.53 9.51
N PHE A 227 23.29 -15.84 10.71
CA PHE A 227 21.91 -16.29 10.88
C PHE A 227 20.87 -15.20 10.59
N PHE A 228 21.23 -13.92 10.75
CA PHE A 228 20.37 -12.77 10.46
C PHE A 228 20.49 -12.24 9.02
N LEU A 229 21.58 -12.57 8.30
CA LEU A 229 21.79 -12.18 6.89
C LEU A 229 21.25 -13.21 5.87
N VAL A 230 20.85 -14.40 6.33
CA VAL A 230 20.35 -15.53 5.49
C VAL A 230 18.85 -15.81 5.73
N MET A 231 18.16 -14.95 6.48
CA MET A 231 16.69 -14.93 6.61
C MET A 231 16.12 -13.64 6.06
#